data_AF-A0A7L5APV3-F1
#
_entry.id   AF-A0A7L5APV3-F1
#
_cell.length_a   1.000
_cell.length_b   1.000
_cell.length_c   1.000
_cell.angle_alpha   90.00
_cell.angle_beta   90.00
_cell.angle_gamma   90.00
#
_symmetry.space_group_name_H-M   'P 1'
#
loop_
_entity.id
_entity.type
_entity.pdbx_description
1 polymer ?
#
loop_
_entity_poly.entity_id
_entity_poly.type
_entity_poly.pdbx_seq_one_letter_code
_entity_poly.pdbx_strand_id
1 'polypeptide(L)'
;MRRWLRTPTKEPDTTPFADYFTGRAPVMSEPTVDTEHVSTKSWGVRTFLTLEENTPVEDATALIQSAYTDLAANVEGLDHATLLISWNGTGPAGEDLHTAIDVDLVRPHSELDFQCERLRIAAGLNQGSIGAVGIPLETDDAIAISHIDADTLPADAVLAPPAAADGTTLTYEDRLKVGSTSLTISATSDVDLSGVPLDAVLAALPGGAEDPAREPIVTLDAVGPGYADGLPAINIYEQDLTLDEAEPILRAFDGADGPHAIKLQVASLPDAEMRFLLTDGTLTADPSWHLAEEEMADLLARL
;
A
#
# COMPACT_ATOMS: atom_id res chain seq x y z
N MET A 1 -18.78 0.38 -33.56
CA MET A 1 -17.82 -0.66 -33.17
C MET A 1 -16.43 -0.20 -33.59
N ARG A 2 -15.62 0.37 -32.68
CA ARG A 2 -14.24 0.78 -33.01
C ARG A 2 -13.32 -0.42 -32.79
N ARG A 3 -12.78 -0.98 -33.87
CA ARG A 3 -11.72 -2.01 -33.86
C ARG A 3 -10.37 -1.29 -33.73
N TRP A 4 -9.62 -1.60 -32.69
CA TRP A 4 -8.23 -1.21 -32.57
C TRP A 4 -7.38 -2.19 -33.41
N LEU A 5 -6.75 -1.69 -34.46
CA LEU A 5 -5.71 -2.42 -35.19
C LEU A 5 -4.40 -2.26 -34.39
N ARG A 6 -3.84 -3.37 -33.88
CA ARG A 6 -2.43 -3.42 -33.48
C ARG A 6 -1.59 -3.49 -34.75
N THR A 7 -0.80 -2.48 -35.03
CA THR A 7 0.36 -2.65 -35.91
C THR A 7 1.37 -3.49 -35.13
N PRO A 8 1.76 -4.69 -35.60
CA PRO A 8 2.78 -5.46 -34.92
C PRO A 8 4.10 -4.70 -35.04
N THR A 9 4.59 -4.16 -33.92
CA THR A 9 6.01 -3.80 -33.80
C THR A 9 6.82 -5.08 -33.99
N LYS A 10 7.98 -4.98 -34.66
CA LYS A 10 8.87 -6.13 -34.77
C LYS A 10 9.30 -6.55 -33.37
N GLU A 11 9.41 -7.86 -33.16
CA GLU A 11 10.04 -8.42 -31.96
C GLU A 11 11.42 -7.76 -31.79
N PRO A 12 11.68 -7.08 -30.66
CA PRO A 12 12.95 -6.42 -30.43
C PRO A 12 14.06 -7.49 -30.38
N ASP A 13 15.22 -7.18 -30.96
CA ASP A 13 16.38 -8.06 -30.84
C ASP A 13 16.83 -8.08 -29.37
N THR A 14 16.62 -9.21 -28.68
CA THR A 14 16.96 -9.40 -27.27
C THR A 14 18.40 -9.88 -27.08
N THR A 15 19.14 -10.18 -28.16
CA THR A 15 20.54 -10.65 -28.10
C THR A 15 21.48 -9.69 -27.36
N PRO A 16 21.36 -8.34 -27.46
CA PRO A 16 22.21 -7.41 -26.71
C PRO A 16 22.05 -7.53 -25.19
N PHE A 17 20.87 -7.88 -24.67
CA PHE A 17 20.56 -7.84 -23.24
C PHE A 17 21.32 -8.87 -22.40
N ALA A 18 21.55 -10.08 -22.93
CA ALA A 18 22.30 -11.12 -22.22
C ALA A 18 23.76 -10.72 -21.97
N ASP A 19 24.35 -9.93 -22.87
CA ASP A 19 25.75 -9.48 -22.77
C ASP A 19 25.91 -8.28 -21.81
N TYR A 20 24.90 -7.42 -21.62
CA TYR A 20 25.01 -6.21 -20.77
C TYR A 20 25.24 -6.49 -19.29
N PHE A 21 24.63 -7.55 -18.79
CA PHE A 21 24.73 -7.95 -17.37
C PHE A 21 25.83 -8.98 -17.14
N THR A 22 26.42 -9.52 -18.21
CA THR A 22 27.54 -10.46 -18.12
C THR A 22 28.74 -9.78 -17.45
N GLY A 23 29.08 -10.22 -16.23
CA GLY A 23 30.19 -9.67 -15.44
C GLY A 23 29.80 -8.55 -14.46
N ARG A 24 28.53 -8.15 -14.40
CA ARG A 24 28.00 -7.31 -13.32
C ARG A 24 27.50 -8.22 -12.19
N ALA A 25 28.32 -8.41 -11.17
CA ALA A 25 27.84 -9.00 -9.92
C ALA A 25 27.12 -7.93 -9.08
N PRO A 26 26.00 -8.25 -8.42
CA PRO A 26 25.31 -9.53 -8.37
C PRO A 26 24.03 -9.51 -9.25
N VAL A 27 24.06 -10.12 -10.44
CA VAL A 27 22.90 -10.14 -11.35
C VAL A 27 22.68 -11.53 -11.92
N MET A 28 21.51 -12.12 -11.66
CA MET A 28 20.93 -13.10 -12.59
C MET A 28 19.92 -12.38 -13.49
N SER A 29 20.07 -12.56 -14.81
CA SER A 29 19.19 -11.98 -15.83
C SER A 29 18.43 -13.06 -16.57
N GLU A 30 17.11 -13.10 -16.42
CA GLU A 30 16.24 -13.89 -17.30
C GLU A 30 15.45 -12.95 -18.20
N PRO A 31 15.65 -12.97 -19.54
CA PRO A 31 14.78 -12.25 -20.45
C PRO A 31 13.46 -13.04 -20.56
N THR A 32 12.38 -12.54 -19.96
CA THR A 32 11.05 -13.11 -20.12
C THR A 32 10.17 -12.14 -20.91
N VAL A 33 9.62 -12.61 -22.03
CA VAL A 33 8.58 -11.88 -22.78
C VAL A 33 7.24 -12.28 -22.18
N ASP A 34 6.61 -11.39 -21.42
CA ASP A 34 5.24 -11.61 -20.93
C ASP A 34 4.26 -11.43 -22.10
N THR A 35 3.73 -12.55 -22.58
CA THR A 35 2.81 -12.58 -23.73
C THR A 35 1.34 -12.61 -23.30
N GLU A 36 1.05 -12.73 -22.01
CA GLU A 36 -0.30 -12.95 -21.48
C GLU A 36 -0.95 -11.67 -20.93
N HIS A 37 -0.15 -10.67 -20.54
CA HIS A 37 -0.66 -9.37 -20.11
C HIS A 37 -0.81 -8.36 -21.26
N VAL A 38 -2.03 -7.86 -21.48
CA VAL A 38 -2.30 -6.76 -22.41
C VAL A 38 -2.02 -5.43 -21.70
N SER A 39 -0.74 -5.04 -21.62
CA SER A 39 -0.40 -3.65 -21.31
C SER A 39 -0.85 -2.74 -22.46
N THR A 40 -1.41 -1.58 -22.12
CA THR A 40 -1.79 -0.54 -23.11
C THR A 40 -0.58 0.21 -23.66
N LYS A 41 0.63 0.01 -23.11
CA LYS A 41 1.77 0.87 -23.40
C LYS A 41 2.81 0.28 -24.36
N SER A 42 3.11 -1.03 -24.40
CA SER A 42 3.98 -1.60 -25.45
C SER A 42 4.37 -3.08 -25.25
N TRP A 43 4.96 -3.67 -26.29
CA TRP A 43 5.79 -4.87 -26.20
C TRP A 43 7.05 -4.51 -25.39
N GLY A 44 7.17 -5.01 -24.17
CA GLY A 44 8.29 -4.72 -23.29
C GLY A 44 9.22 -5.92 -23.16
N VAL A 45 10.49 -5.76 -23.47
CA VAL A 45 11.54 -6.66 -22.94
C VAL A 45 11.57 -6.40 -21.45
N ARG A 46 11.26 -7.42 -20.64
CA ARG A 46 11.44 -7.38 -19.18
C ARG A 46 12.76 -8.06 -18.87
N THR A 47 13.69 -7.29 -18.33
CA THR A 47 14.90 -7.86 -17.73
C THR A 47 14.67 -7.97 -16.24
N PHE A 48 14.62 -9.20 -15.74
CA PHE A 48 14.62 -9.47 -14.31
C PHE A 48 16.04 -9.37 -13.80
N LEU A 49 16.30 -8.42 -12.90
CA LEU A 49 17.56 -8.39 -12.16
C LEU A 49 17.28 -8.98 -10.78
N THR A 50 17.73 -10.21 -10.55
CA THR A 50 17.79 -10.78 -9.20
C THR A 50 19.14 -10.46 -8.58
N LEU A 51 19.11 -9.69 -7.51
CA LEU A 51 20.30 -9.34 -6.71
C LEU A 51 20.66 -10.51 -5.77
N GLU A 52 21.93 -10.64 -5.42
CA GLU A 52 22.37 -11.61 -4.41
C GLU A 52 21.71 -11.29 -3.06
N GLU A 53 21.41 -12.34 -2.28
CA GLU A 53 20.92 -12.19 -0.91
C GLU A 53 21.80 -11.20 -0.13
N ASN A 54 21.17 -10.29 0.61
CA ASN A 54 21.85 -9.25 1.40
C ASN A 54 22.63 -8.18 0.60
N THR A 55 22.39 -8.02 -0.70
CA THR A 55 22.92 -6.87 -1.45
C THR A 55 22.43 -5.56 -0.81
N PRO A 56 23.34 -4.63 -0.43
CA PRO A 56 22.94 -3.34 0.13
C PRO A 56 22.08 -2.54 -0.85
N VAL A 57 21.06 -1.84 -0.33
CA VAL A 57 20.12 -1.06 -1.16
C VAL A 57 20.80 0.02 -2.01
N GLU A 58 21.89 0.62 -1.52
CA GLU A 58 22.65 1.60 -2.29
C GLU A 58 23.44 0.96 -3.44
N ASP A 59 23.97 -0.26 -3.25
CA ASP A 59 24.65 -1.00 -4.32
C ASP A 59 23.64 -1.46 -5.38
N ALA A 60 22.46 -1.90 -4.96
CA ALA A 60 21.33 -2.18 -5.82
C ALA A 60 20.93 -0.95 -6.65
N THR A 61 20.76 0.19 -6.00
CA THR A 61 20.40 1.46 -6.65
C THR A 61 21.44 1.89 -7.68
N ALA A 62 22.73 1.83 -7.33
CA ALA A 62 23.81 2.17 -8.24
C ALA A 62 23.84 1.26 -9.48
N LEU A 63 23.61 -0.05 -9.29
CA LEU A 63 23.52 -1.01 -10.38
C LEU A 63 22.32 -0.73 -11.30
N ILE A 64 21.16 -0.40 -10.74
CA ILE A 64 19.95 -0.05 -11.47
C ILE A 64 20.18 1.21 -12.32
N GLN A 65 20.73 2.26 -11.73
CA GLN A 65 21.00 3.52 -12.42
C GLN A 65 22.02 3.37 -13.55
N SER A 66 23.06 2.56 -13.30
CA SER A 66 24.07 2.21 -14.30
C SER A 66 23.47 1.40 -15.45
N ALA A 67 22.68 0.36 -15.15
CA ALA A 67 22.00 -0.46 -16.14
C ALA A 67 21.03 0.35 -17.01
N TYR A 68 20.24 1.25 -16.40
CA TYR A 68 19.35 2.15 -17.11
C TYR A 68 20.12 3.03 -18.11
N THR A 69 21.20 3.68 -17.65
CA THR A 69 22.01 4.59 -18.48
C THR A 69 22.63 3.85 -19.68
N ASP A 70 23.15 2.65 -19.44
CA ASP A 70 23.79 1.86 -20.48
C ASP A 70 22.77 1.29 -21.48
N LEU A 71 21.59 0.84 -21.02
CA LEU A 71 20.52 0.35 -21.89
C LEU A 71 19.95 1.46 -22.76
N ALA A 72 19.67 2.63 -22.19
CA ALA A 72 19.16 3.79 -22.91
C ALA A 72 20.15 4.28 -23.98
N ALA A 73 21.45 4.14 -23.76
CA ALA A 73 22.48 4.60 -24.69
C ALA A 73 22.74 3.65 -25.88
N ASN A 74 22.45 2.35 -25.74
CA ASN A 74 23.02 1.35 -26.63
C ASN A 74 22.03 0.44 -27.37
N VAL A 75 20.71 0.60 -27.18
CA VAL A 75 19.73 -0.26 -27.87
C VAL A 75 18.71 0.56 -28.64
N GLU A 76 18.79 0.48 -29.95
CA GLU A 76 17.86 1.14 -30.89
C GLU A 76 16.48 0.45 -30.84
N GLY A 77 15.40 1.23 -30.63
CA GLY A 77 14.02 0.71 -30.60
C GLY A 77 13.48 0.36 -29.20
N LEU A 78 14.16 0.77 -28.13
CA LEU A 78 13.72 0.61 -26.74
C LEU A 78 12.76 1.69 -26.24
N ASP A 79 11.99 2.32 -27.13
CA ASP A 79 11.02 3.37 -26.78
C ASP A 79 9.87 2.91 -25.84
N HIS A 80 9.98 1.65 -25.38
CA HIS A 80 8.96 0.75 -24.91
C HIS A 80 9.48 -0.34 -23.96
N ALA A 81 10.77 -0.32 -23.59
CA ALA A 81 11.35 -1.32 -22.68
C ALA A 81 11.25 -0.90 -21.23
N THR A 82 11.03 -1.91 -20.38
CA THR A 82 10.84 -1.80 -18.94
C THR A 82 11.90 -2.65 -18.25
N LEU A 83 12.71 -2.02 -17.40
CA LEU A 83 13.58 -2.76 -16.48
C LEU A 83 12.75 -3.20 -15.28
N LEU A 84 12.76 -4.50 -14.92
CA LEU A 84 12.12 -5.04 -13.71
C LEU A 84 13.19 -5.55 -12.74
N ILE A 85 13.38 -4.88 -11.62
CA ILE A 85 14.34 -5.36 -10.62
C ILE A 85 13.62 -6.11 -9.54
N SER A 86 13.88 -7.42 -9.42
CA SER A 86 13.43 -8.24 -8.30
C SER A 86 14.52 -8.24 -7.24
N TRP A 87 14.35 -7.46 -6.18
CA TRP A 87 15.19 -7.62 -5.00
C TRP A 87 14.58 -8.67 -4.10
N ASN A 88 15.40 -9.60 -3.60
CA ASN A 88 15.06 -10.49 -2.48
C ASN A 88 15.99 -10.09 -1.34
N GLY A 89 15.53 -9.17 -0.50
CA GLY A 89 16.20 -8.84 0.74
C GLY A 89 15.89 -9.90 1.79
N THR A 90 16.87 -10.25 2.63
CA THR A 90 16.61 -11.04 3.82
C THR A 90 16.07 -10.10 4.90
N GLY A 91 14.77 -10.17 5.19
CA GLY A 91 14.21 -9.49 6.36
C GLY A 91 14.81 -10.05 7.67
N PRO A 92 14.63 -9.39 8.83
CA PRO A 92 15.12 -9.92 10.11
C PRO A 92 14.61 -11.34 10.44
N ALA A 93 13.49 -11.74 9.85
CA ALA A 93 12.88 -13.06 9.97
C ALA A 93 13.36 -14.09 8.92
N GLY A 94 14.22 -13.70 7.99
CA GLY A 94 14.74 -14.59 6.94
C GLY A 94 13.83 -14.75 5.71
N GLU A 95 12.79 -13.93 5.58
CA GLU A 95 11.87 -13.98 4.45
C GLU A 95 12.39 -13.16 3.26
N ASP A 96 12.17 -13.69 2.05
CA ASP A 96 12.52 -13.07 0.78
C ASP A 96 11.52 -11.93 0.49
N LEU A 97 11.94 -10.70 0.77
CA LEU A 97 11.09 -9.55 0.46
C LEU A 97 11.18 -9.22 -1.03
N HIS A 98 10.10 -9.44 -1.76
CA HIS A 98 10.01 -9.22 -3.21
C HIS A 98 9.60 -7.79 -3.54
N THR A 99 10.51 -7.01 -4.12
CA THR A 99 10.22 -5.69 -4.66
C THR A 99 10.50 -5.67 -6.16
N ALA A 100 9.62 -5.04 -6.95
CA ALA A 100 9.76 -4.80 -8.39
C ALA A 100 9.80 -3.29 -8.67
N ILE A 101 10.69 -2.83 -9.55
CA ILE A 101 10.72 -1.44 -10.04
C ILE A 101 10.50 -1.46 -11.54
N ASP A 102 9.64 -0.59 -12.08
CA ASP A 102 9.45 -0.38 -13.53
C ASP A 102 10.09 0.95 -13.93
N VAL A 103 10.97 0.94 -14.92
CA VAL A 103 11.45 2.19 -15.52
C VAL A 103 11.38 2.11 -17.03
N ASP A 104 10.53 2.96 -17.59
CA ASP A 104 10.42 3.19 -19.02
C ASP A 104 11.64 4.00 -19.50
N LEU A 105 12.42 3.42 -20.41
CA LEU A 105 13.69 3.98 -20.87
C LEU A 105 13.55 5.30 -21.66
N VAL A 106 12.34 5.67 -22.09
CA VAL A 106 12.07 6.99 -22.70
C VAL A 106 11.56 8.04 -21.72
N ARG A 107 11.26 7.65 -20.49
CA ARG A 107 10.86 8.62 -19.46
C ARG A 107 12.07 9.42 -18.95
N PRO A 108 11.83 10.64 -18.42
CA PRO A 108 12.89 11.44 -17.84
C PRO A 108 13.63 10.68 -16.72
N HIS A 109 14.93 10.93 -16.57
CA HIS A 109 15.75 10.32 -15.51
C HIS A 109 15.21 10.54 -14.09
N SER A 110 14.41 11.61 -13.88
CA SER A 110 13.74 11.85 -12.60
C SER A 110 12.75 10.75 -12.19
N GLU A 111 12.19 10.01 -13.15
CA GLU A 111 11.34 8.84 -12.87
C GLU A 111 12.17 7.71 -12.27
N LEU A 112 13.36 7.45 -12.81
CA LEU A 112 14.29 6.47 -12.27
C LEU A 112 14.72 6.85 -10.84
N ASP A 113 15.08 8.12 -10.64
CA ASP A 113 15.45 8.62 -9.31
C ASP A 113 14.31 8.46 -8.30
N PHE A 114 13.07 8.73 -8.72
CA PHE A 114 11.86 8.52 -7.91
C PHE A 114 11.66 7.04 -7.54
N GLN A 115 11.79 6.11 -8.50
CA GLN A 115 11.65 4.68 -8.20
C GLN A 115 12.79 4.15 -7.31
N CYS A 116 14.02 4.64 -7.50
CA CYS A 116 15.14 4.32 -6.62
C CYS A 116 14.91 4.85 -5.18
N GLU A 117 14.26 6.00 -5.03
CA GLU A 117 13.88 6.51 -3.71
C GLU A 117 12.80 5.63 -3.05
N ARG A 118 11.78 5.20 -3.80
CA ARG A 118 10.78 4.24 -3.31
C ARG A 118 11.43 2.92 -2.86
N LEU A 119 12.47 2.45 -3.57
CA LEU A 119 13.25 1.27 -3.17
C LEU A 119 13.97 1.45 -1.83
N ARG A 120 14.62 2.60 -1.61
CA ARG A 120 15.27 2.89 -0.33
C ARG A 120 14.27 2.86 0.83
N ILE A 121 13.11 3.46 0.61
CA ILE A 121 12.04 3.48 1.59
C ILE A 121 11.53 2.06 1.87
N ALA A 122 11.22 1.28 0.82
CA ALA A 122 10.77 -0.10 0.97
C ALA A 122 11.80 -0.97 1.72
N ALA A 123 13.09 -0.80 1.44
CA ALA A 123 14.16 -1.48 2.16
C ALA A 123 14.24 -1.05 3.64
N GLY A 124 13.99 0.23 3.93
CA GLY A 124 13.93 0.75 5.30
C GLY A 124 12.73 0.23 6.09
N LEU A 125 11.59 -0.01 5.41
CA LEU A 125 10.38 -0.59 5.99
C LEU A 125 10.49 -2.09 6.23
N ASN A 126 11.38 -2.81 5.55
CA ASN A 126 11.57 -4.26 5.71
C ASN A 126 12.15 -4.63 7.09
N GLN A 127 11.30 -4.59 8.13
CA GLN A 127 11.65 -4.85 9.51
C GLN A 127 10.59 -5.74 10.18
N GLY A 128 11.00 -6.40 11.27
CA GLY A 128 10.10 -7.07 12.21
C GLY A 128 9.14 -8.10 11.58
N SER A 129 7.87 -7.71 11.50
CA SER A 129 6.71 -8.53 11.12
C SER A 129 6.24 -8.32 9.68
N ILE A 130 6.91 -7.46 8.90
CA ILE A 130 6.59 -7.22 7.49
C ILE A 130 7.04 -8.41 6.65
N GLY A 131 6.10 -9.08 5.98
CA GLY A 131 6.36 -10.22 5.11
C GLY A 131 6.61 -9.83 3.65
N ALA A 132 6.09 -8.68 3.19
CA ALA A 132 6.33 -8.18 1.85
C ALA A 132 6.18 -6.65 1.73
N VAL A 133 6.98 -6.03 0.85
CA VAL A 133 6.78 -4.66 0.37
C VAL A 133 6.84 -4.64 -1.15
N GLY A 134 5.70 -4.35 -1.78
CA GLY A 134 5.55 -4.16 -3.21
C GLY A 134 5.63 -2.70 -3.60
N ILE A 135 6.42 -2.39 -4.62
CA ILE A 135 6.41 -1.09 -5.30
C ILE A 135 5.64 -1.30 -6.60
N PRO A 136 4.42 -0.75 -6.74
CA PRO A 136 3.69 -0.86 -7.97
C PRO A 136 4.38 -0.12 -9.12
N LEU A 137 4.17 -0.67 -10.32
CA LEU A 137 4.78 -0.24 -11.57
C LEU A 137 4.26 1.13 -12.05
N GLU A 138 3.13 1.59 -11.50
CA GLU A 138 2.57 2.91 -11.78
C GLU A 138 2.99 3.91 -10.69
N THR A 139 3.38 5.12 -11.10
CA THR A 139 3.92 6.18 -10.23
C THR A 139 2.95 6.66 -9.17
N ASP A 140 1.67 6.58 -9.49
CA ASP A 140 0.59 7.16 -8.70
C ASP A 140 0.02 6.12 -7.71
N ASP A 141 0.46 4.86 -7.82
CA ASP A 141 0.00 3.76 -6.97
C ASP A 141 0.77 3.72 -5.64
N ALA A 142 0.06 3.28 -4.60
CA ALA A 142 0.58 3.19 -3.26
C ALA A 142 1.68 2.12 -3.11
N ILE A 143 2.72 2.39 -2.33
CA ILE A 143 3.64 1.35 -1.87
C ILE A 143 2.84 0.36 -1.01
N ALA A 144 2.74 -0.88 -1.46
CA ALA A 144 1.94 -1.92 -0.82
C ALA A 144 2.80 -2.65 0.21
N ILE A 145 2.35 -2.70 1.46
CA ILE A 145 3.00 -3.39 2.57
C ILE A 145 2.07 -4.51 3.03
N SER A 146 2.64 -5.66 3.37
CA SER A 146 1.88 -6.79 3.89
C SER A 146 2.63 -7.43 5.05
N HIS A 147 1.96 -7.54 6.18
CA HIS A 147 2.50 -8.15 7.39
C HIS A 147 2.19 -9.65 7.46
N ILE A 148 3.03 -10.37 8.19
CA ILE A 148 2.73 -11.71 8.69
C ILE A 148 1.61 -11.59 9.72
N ASP A 149 0.70 -12.57 9.75
CA ASP A 149 -0.38 -12.64 10.73
C ASP A 149 0.16 -12.47 12.17
N ALA A 150 -0.43 -11.53 12.92
CA ALA A 150 -0.05 -11.20 14.29
C ALA A 150 -1.27 -11.23 15.22
N ASP A 151 -1.09 -11.49 16.52
CA ASP A 151 -2.19 -11.46 17.49
C ASP A 151 -2.53 -10.03 17.97
N THR A 152 -1.59 -9.09 17.82
CA THR A 152 -1.71 -7.68 18.22
C THR A 152 -1.18 -6.78 17.10
N LEU A 153 -1.57 -5.51 17.09
CA LEU A 153 -1.01 -4.54 16.15
C LEU A 153 0.52 -4.51 16.30
N PRO A 154 1.28 -4.78 15.24
CA PRO A 154 2.72 -4.83 15.34
C PRO A 154 3.32 -3.42 15.37
N ALA A 155 4.46 -3.26 16.06
CA ALA A 155 5.08 -1.96 16.28
C ALA A 155 5.64 -1.30 15.01
N ASP A 156 5.75 -2.06 13.92
CA ASP A 156 6.21 -1.64 12.61
C ASP A 156 5.07 -1.40 11.60
N ALA A 157 3.80 -1.44 12.04
CA ALA A 157 2.66 -0.98 11.23
C ALA A 157 2.85 0.50 10.84
N VAL A 158 2.62 0.82 9.57
CA VAL A 158 2.99 2.12 8.99
C VAL A 158 1.89 3.17 9.22
N LEU A 159 1.78 3.65 10.46
CA LEU A 159 0.87 4.72 10.85
C LEU A 159 1.41 6.13 10.57
N ALA A 160 2.74 6.27 10.48
CA ALA A 160 3.40 7.51 10.09
C ALA A 160 4.33 7.19 8.91
N PRO A 161 3.82 7.22 7.67
CA PRO A 161 4.60 6.78 6.53
C PRO A 161 5.82 7.67 6.28
N PRO A 162 6.97 7.08 5.91
CA PRO A 162 8.18 7.85 5.64
C PRO A 162 8.01 8.77 4.42
N ALA A 163 8.65 9.93 4.45
CA ALA A 163 8.67 10.86 3.32
C ALA A 163 9.86 10.59 2.38
N ALA A 164 9.69 10.90 1.09
CA ALA A 164 10.79 10.92 0.13
C ALA A 164 11.79 12.03 0.46
N ALA A 165 13.09 11.77 0.23
CA ALA A 165 14.15 12.73 0.53
C ALA A 165 14.04 14.05 -0.27
N ASP A 166 13.40 14.02 -1.44
CA ASP A 166 13.17 15.18 -2.30
C ASP A 166 11.89 15.97 -1.94
N GLY A 167 11.13 15.52 -0.94
CA GLY A 167 9.89 16.12 -0.48
C GLY A 167 8.66 15.74 -1.32
N THR A 168 8.79 14.78 -2.24
CA THR A 168 7.63 14.22 -2.96
C THR A 168 6.71 13.47 -2.01
N THR A 169 5.42 13.77 -2.04
CA THR A 169 4.41 13.03 -1.28
C THR A 169 4.24 11.64 -1.88
N LEU A 170 4.37 10.61 -1.05
CA LEU A 170 4.19 9.21 -1.42
C LEU A 170 2.92 8.65 -0.78
N THR A 171 2.25 7.73 -1.47
CA THR A 171 1.10 7.00 -0.95
C THR A 171 1.54 5.61 -0.51
N TYR A 172 0.96 5.12 0.58
CA TYR A 172 1.22 3.81 1.17
C TYR A 172 -0.10 3.09 1.42
N GLU A 173 -0.06 1.77 1.30
CA GLU A 173 -1.15 0.90 1.68
C GLU A 173 -0.59 -0.29 2.46
N ASP A 174 -0.89 -0.34 3.75
CA ASP A 174 -0.41 -1.35 4.66
C ASP A 174 -1.55 -2.31 5.04
N ARG A 175 -1.36 -3.59 4.71
CA ARG A 175 -2.35 -4.65 4.92
C ARG A 175 -1.85 -5.61 5.99
N LEU A 176 -2.64 -5.74 7.06
CA LEU A 176 -2.29 -6.57 8.21
C LEU A 176 -3.46 -7.45 8.60
N LYS A 177 -3.15 -8.61 9.17
CA LYS A 177 -4.12 -9.44 9.88
C LYS A 177 -3.77 -9.48 11.36
N VAL A 178 -4.67 -8.94 12.18
CA VAL A 178 -4.54 -8.88 13.64
C VAL A 178 -5.57 -9.81 14.27
N GLY A 179 -5.15 -10.98 14.73
CA GLY A 179 -6.02 -12.05 15.21
C GLY A 179 -7.01 -12.48 14.12
N SER A 180 -8.29 -12.21 14.33
CA SER A 180 -9.37 -12.45 13.38
C SER A 180 -9.82 -11.18 12.64
N THR A 181 -9.04 -10.12 12.63
CA THR A 181 -9.41 -8.83 12.01
C THR A 181 -8.50 -8.55 10.84
N SER A 182 -9.10 -8.23 9.70
CA SER A 182 -8.39 -7.71 8.54
C SER A 182 -8.29 -6.18 8.65
N LEU A 183 -7.08 -5.65 8.65
CA LEU A 183 -6.79 -4.22 8.77
C LEU A 183 -6.11 -3.71 7.50
N THR A 184 -6.55 -2.57 6.99
CA THR A 184 -5.90 -1.84 5.90
C THR A 184 -5.68 -0.39 6.30
N ILE A 185 -4.45 0.11 6.19
CA ILE A 185 -4.07 1.49 6.45
C ILE A 185 -3.59 2.10 5.14
N SER A 186 -4.31 3.08 4.63
CA SER A 186 -3.95 3.84 3.43
C SER A 186 -3.61 5.27 3.86
N ALA A 187 -2.39 5.72 3.58
CA ALA A 187 -1.92 7.03 4.02
C ALA A 187 -0.92 7.65 3.05
N THR A 188 -0.82 8.98 3.06
CA THR A 188 0.25 9.72 2.39
C THR A 188 1.35 10.10 3.38
N SER A 189 2.58 10.26 2.91
CA SER A 189 3.77 10.54 3.75
C SER A 189 3.73 11.87 4.52
N ASP A 190 2.78 12.74 4.22
CA ASP A 190 2.54 14.01 4.90
C ASP A 190 1.44 13.94 5.98
N VAL A 191 0.83 12.76 6.18
CA VAL A 191 -0.18 12.52 7.21
C VAL A 191 0.36 11.59 8.30
N ASP A 192 0.22 12.02 9.55
CA ASP A 192 0.54 11.23 10.74
C ASP A 192 -0.74 10.66 11.35
N LEU A 193 -0.84 9.32 11.39
CA LEU A 193 -1.97 8.60 11.96
C LEU A 193 -1.65 7.95 13.31
N SER A 194 -0.48 8.25 13.89
CA SER A 194 -0.07 7.67 15.19
C SER A 194 -0.97 8.09 16.36
N GLY A 195 -1.74 9.17 16.21
CA GLY A 195 -2.77 9.60 17.17
C GLY A 195 -4.06 8.79 17.13
N VAL A 196 -4.28 7.97 16.09
CA VAL A 196 -5.46 7.11 15.99
C VAL A 196 -5.36 6.01 17.06
N PRO A 197 -6.38 5.81 17.93
CA PRO A 197 -6.33 4.83 19.02
C PRO A 197 -6.58 3.40 18.52
N LEU A 198 -5.85 2.95 17.50
CA LEU A 198 -6.12 1.72 16.76
C LEU A 198 -6.03 0.47 17.64
N ASP A 199 -5.10 0.43 18.59
CA ASP A 199 -5.01 -0.66 19.57
C ASP A 199 -6.28 -0.82 20.40
N ALA A 200 -6.85 0.30 20.86
CA ALA A 200 -8.08 0.29 21.66
C ALA A 200 -9.29 -0.09 20.80
N VAL A 201 -9.32 0.36 19.54
CA VAL A 201 -10.35 -0.01 18.57
C VAL A 201 -10.31 -1.51 18.28
N LEU A 202 -9.15 -2.05 17.93
CA LEU A 202 -8.97 -3.48 17.65
C LEU A 202 -9.32 -4.35 18.86
N ALA A 203 -8.98 -3.91 20.08
CA ALA A 203 -9.36 -4.61 21.30
C ALA A 203 -10.86 -4.55 21.63
N ALA A 204 -11.58 -3.55 21.11
CA ALA A 204 -13.01 -3.37 21.31
C ALA A 204 -13.86 -4.12 20.27
N LEU A 205 -13.27 -4.57 19.16
CA LEU A 205 -13.98 -5.35 18.16
C LEU A 205 -14.45 -6.68 18.75
N PRO A 206 -15.71 -7.08 18.53
CA PRO A 206 -16.16 -8.41 18.92
C PRO A 206 -15.32 -9.44 18.15
N GLY A 207 -14.63 -10.33 18.88
CA GLY A 207 -13.74 -11.30 18.28
C GLY A 207 -14.49 -12.23 17.33
N GLY A 208 -14.10 -12.26 16.05
CA GLY A 208 -14.65 -13.15 15.01
C GLY A 208 -14.36 -14.64 15.23
N ALA A 209 -13.96 -15.03 16.45
CA ALA A 209 -13.58 -16.40 16.81
C ALA A 209 -14.78 -17.37 16.81
N GLU A 210 -16.00 -16.87 17.01
CA GLU A 210 -17.21 -17.71 17.06
C GLU A 210 -17.89 -17.90 15.70
N ASP A 211 -17.75 -16.95 14.76
CA ASP A 211 -18.28 -17.04 13.39
C ASP A 211 -17.31 -16.42 12.36
N PRO A 212 -16.62 -17.23 11.53
CA PRO A 212 -15.74 -16.74 10.48
C PRO A 212 -16.44 -15.89 9.41
N ALA A 213 -17.78 -15.94 9.30
CA ALA A 213 -18.54 -15.08 8.41
C ALA A 213 -18.66 -13.63 8.92
N ARG A 214 -18.36 -13.39 10.21
CA ARG A 214 -18.35 -12.08 10.88
C ARG A 214 -16.94 -11.53 11.07
N GLU A 215 -15.98 -11.87 10.22
CA GLU A 215 -14.61 -11.34 10.29
C GLU A 215 -14.66 -9.79 10.19
N PRO A 216 -14.23 -9.03 11.22
CA PRO A 216 -14.23 -7.57 11.15
C PRO A 216 -13.17 -7.09 10.15
N ILE A 217 -13.53 -6.08 9.38
CA ILE A 217 -12.65 -5.38 8.44
C ILE A 217 -12.53 -3.93 8.89
N VAL A 218 -11.31 -3.49 9.20
CA VAL A 218 -11.01 -2.11 9.55
C VAL A 218 -10.20 -1.49 8.42
N THR A 219 -10.61 -0.31 7.95
CA THR A 219 -9.89 0.48 6.97
C THR A 219 -9.66 1.87 7.51
N LEU A 220 -8.39 2.25 7.67
CA LEU A 220 -7.97 3.61 7.98
C LEU A 220 -7.50 4.26 6.67
N ASP A 221 -8.27 5.20 6.15
CA ASP A 221 -8.03 5.83 4.84
C ASP A 221 -7.79 7.34 5.00
N ALA A 222 -6.56 7.76 4.73
CA ALA A 222 -6.14 9.15 4.67
C ALA A 222 -5.69 9.56 3.25
N VAL A 223 -6.05 8.78 2.22
CA VAL A 223 -5.67 9.03 0.83
C VAL A 223 -6.83 9.70 0.08
N GLY A 224 -6.90 11.02 0.15
CA GLY A 224 -7.84 11.84 -0.63
C GLY A 224 -8.77 12.70 0.23
N PRO A 225 -9.79 13.34 -0.36
CA PRO A 225 -10.69 14.23 0.38
C PRO A 225 -11.56 13.50 1.41
N GLY A 226 -11.47 12.17 1.51
CA GLY A 226 -12.26 11.35 2.41
C GLY A 226 -13.76 11.60 2.29
N TYR A 227 -14.52 11.02 3.21
CA TYR A 227 -15.80 11.58 3.61
C TYR A 227 -15.49 12.49 4.81
N ALA A 228 -15.98 13.74 4.77
CA ALA A 228 -15.58 14.87 5.63
C ALA A 228 -14.29 15.63 5.21
N ASP A 229 -14.16 15.95 3.91
CA ASP A 229 -13.29 16.99 3.34
C ASP A 229 -11.84 17.06 3.89
N GLY A 230 -11.09 15.98 3.74
CA GLY A 230 -9.64 15.90 4.00
C GLY A 230 -9.26 15.40 5.39
N LEU A 231 -10.23 14.93 6.18
CA LEU A 231 -9.95 14.21 7.42
C LEU A 231 -9.55 12.76 7.15
N PRO A 232 -8.63 12.18 7.94
CA PRO A 232 -8.43 10.74 7.99
C PRO A 232 -9.75 10.04 8.35
N ALA A 233 -10.17 9.09 7.50
CA ALA A 233 -11.40 8.34 7.64
C ALA A 233 -11.12 6.94 8.20
N ILE A 234 -11.80 6.59 9.29
CA ILE A 234 -11.73 5.28 9.93
C ILE A 234 -13.03 4.56 9.64
N ASN A 235 -12.98 3.57 8.77
CA ASN A 235 -14.12 2.77 8.38
C ASN A 235 -14.02 1.41 9.05
N ILE A 236 -15.05 1.03 9.79
CA ILE A 236 -15.14 -0.27 10.43
C ILE A 236 -16.35 -0.98 9.82
N TYR A 237 -16.06 -2.04 9.10
CA TYR A 237 -17.02 -2.92 8.44
C TYR A 237 -17.03 -4.24 9.18
N GLU A 238 -18.08 -4.50 9.91
CA GLU A 238 -18.36 -5.82 10.44
C GLU A 238 -19.81 -6.15 10.12
N GLN A 239 -20.06 -7.38 9.68
CA GLN A 239 -21.43 -7.84 9.45
C GLN A 239 -22.16 -7.92 10.78
N ASP A 240 -23.27 -7.19 10.86
CA ASP A 240 -24.26 -7.28 11.91
C ASP A 240 -23.82 -6.82 13.33
N LEU A 241 -23.08 -5.70 13.45
CA LEU A 241 -22.86 -5.08 14.76
C LEU A 241 -24.17 -4.65 15.42
N THR A 242 -24.41 -5.09 16.65
CA THR A 242 -25.44 -4.53 17.53
C THR A 242 -24.98 -3.20 18.12
N LEU A 243 -25.90 -2.38 18.64
CA LEU A 243 -25.53 -1.13 19.32
C LEU A 243 -24.65 -1.39 20.55
N ASP A 244 -24.86 -2.49 21.25
CA ASP A 244 -24.06 -2.86 22.42
C ASP A 244 -22.63 -3.28 22.03
N GLU A 245 -22.42 -3.82 20.82
CA GLU A 245 -21.09 -4.11 20.25
C GLU A 245 -20.44 -2.84 19.66
N ALA A 246 -21.24 -1.90 19.12
CA ALA A 246 -20.74 -0.63 18.58
C ALA A 246 -20.29 0.36 19.66
N GLU A 247 -20.92 0.36 20.84
CA GLU A 247 -20.60 1.29 21.93
C GLU A 247 -19.14 1.20 22.41
N PRO A 248 -18.57 0.01 22.73
CA PRO A 248 -17.16 -0.11 23.10
C PRO A 248 -16.19 0.38 22.03
N ILE A 249 -16.52 0.18 20.75
CA ILE A 249 -15.72 0.66 19.61
C ILE A 249 -15.71 2.18 19.58
N LEU A 250 -16.87 2.83 19.71
CA LEU A 250 -16.94 4.30 19.75
C LEU A 250 -16.26 4.89 20.99
N ARG A 251 -16.39 4.21 22.14
CA ARG A 251 -15.73 4.62 23.38
C ARG A 251 -14.20 4.61 23.25
N ALA A 252 -13.63 3.79 22.37
CA ALA A 252 -12.19 3.80 22.11
C ALA A 252 -11.70 5.13 21.50
N PHE A 253 -12.58 5.88 20.85
CA PHE A 253 -12.28 7.20 20.25
C PHE A 253 -12.56 8.37 21.19
N ASP A 254 -13.32 8.17 22.27
CA ASP A 254 -13.68 9.25 23.18
C ASP A 254 -12.45 9.78 23.93
N GLY A 255 -12.18 11.08 23.82
CA GLY A 255 -10.98 11.72 24.36
C GLY A 255 -9.68 11.43 23.58
N ALA A 256 -9.73 10.73 22.45
CA ALA A 256 -8.57 10.51 21.59
C ALA A 256 -8.19 11.78 20.80
N ASP A 257 -6.93 11.83 20.34
CA ASP A 257 -6.48 12.91 19.48
C ASP A 257 -7.24 12.88 18.13
N GLY A 258 -7.38 14.04 17.50
CA GLY A 258 -8.13 14.20 16.25
C GLY A 258 -7.68 15.44 15.48
N PRO A 259 -8.29 15.75 14.32
CA PRO A 259 -9.63 15.29 13.89
C PRO A 259 -9.68 14.00 13.06
N HIS A 260 -10.73 13.19 13.24
CA HIS A 260 -10.99 11.94 12.50
C HIS A 260 -12.46 11.82 12.09
N ALA A 261 -12.72 11.27 10.90
CA ALA A 261 -14.06 10.85 10.48
C ALA A 261 -14.21 9.34 10.74
N ILE A 262 -15.30 8.91 11.38
CA ILE A 262 -15.49 7.52 11.78
C ILE A 262 -16.78 6.99 11.15
N LYS A 263 -16.73 5.81 10.55
CA LYS A 263 -17.87 5.13 9.94
C LYS A 263 -18.01 3.72 10.50
N LEU A 264 -19.21 3.38 10.95
CA LEU A 264 -19.58 2.04 11.43
C LEU A 264 -20.76 1.49 10.62
N GLN A 265 -20.79 0.19 10.36
CA GLN A 265 -21.98 -0.52 9.85
C GLN A 265 -22.61 -1.34 10.98
N VAL A 266 -23.94 -1.27 11.16
CA VAL A 266 -24.67 -1.96 12.23
C VAL A 266 -25.84 -2.79 11.68
N ALA A 267 -26.15 -3.90 12.35
CA ALA A 267 -27.19 -4.88 11.98
C ALA A 267 -28.61 -4.30 11.97
N SER A 268 -28.84 -3.29 12.82
CA SER A 268 -30.18 -2.82 13.19
C SER A 268 -30.98 -2.32 11.99
N LEU A 269 -30.30 -1.95 10.91
CA LEU A 269 -30.89 -1.49 9.67
C LEU A 269 -30.08 -2.09 8.49
N PRO A 270 -30.68 -2.92 7.62
CA PRO A 270 -30.00 -3.39 6.42
C PRO A 270 -29.46 -2.21 5.62
N ASP A 271 -28.16 -2.21 5.33
CA ASP A 271 -27.44 -1.16 4.60
C ASP A 271 -27.33 0.22 5.29
N ALA A 272 -27.62 0.34 6.60
CA ALA A 272 -27.39 1.61 7.29
C ALA A 272 -25.97 1.73 7.81
N GLU A 273 -25.34 2.84 7.43
CA GLU A 273 -24.07 3.30 7.99
C GLU A 273 -24.37 4.33 9.07
N MET A 274 -23.63 4.29 10.18
CA MET A 274 -23.55 5.38 11.15
C MET A 274 -22.24 6.12 10.95
N ARG A 275 -22.29 7.44 11.08
CA ARG A 275 -21.14 8.29 10.81
C ARG A 275 -20.94 9.32 11.92
N PHE A 276 -19.70 9.41 12.38
CA PHE A 276 -19.30 10.24 13.50
C PHE A 276 -18.08 11.08 13.13
N LEU A 277 -17.91 12.18 13.84
CA LEU A 277 -16.76 13.06 13.75
C LEU A 277 -16.13 13.18 15.13
N LEU A 278 -14.83 12.90 15.21
CA LEU A 278 -14.01 13.19 16.37
C LEU A 278 -13.29 14.52 16.14
N THR A 279 -13.59 15.53 16.96
CA THR A 279 -12.97 16.85 16.90
C THR A 279 -12.63 17.31 18.32
N ASP A 280 -11.38 17.73 18.55
CA ASP A 280 -10.90 18.18 19.86
C ASP A 280 -11.21 17.18 21.00
N GLY A 281 -11.04 15.87 20.72
CA GLY A 281 -11.32 14.79 21.66
C GLY A 281 -12.81 14.54 21.95
N THR A 282 -13.72 15.18 21.23
CA THR A 282 -15.18 15.01 21.39
C THR A 282 -15.77 14.29 20.19
N LEU A 283 -16.51 13.21 20.43
CA LEU A 283 -17.25 12.48 19.41
C LEU A 283 -18.63 13.10 19.18
N THR A 284 -19.01 13.31 17.93
CA THR A 284 -20.33 13.83 17.53
C THR A 284 -20.87 13.06 16.33
N ALA A 285 -22.19 13.07 16.14
CA ALA A 285 -22.78 12.56 14.90
C ALA A 285 -22.42 13.49 13.73
N ASP A 286 -22.15 12.92 12.56
CA ASP A 286 -21.89 13.76 11.39
C ASP A 286 -23.16 14.50 10.93
N PRO A 287 -23.15 15.84 10.89
CA PRO A 287 -24.33 16.63 10.54
C PRO A 287 -24.77 16.51 9.07
N SER A 288 -23.91 15.99 8.19
CA SER A 288 -24.18 15.74 6.78
C SER A 288 -24.83 14.37 6.52
N TRP A 289 -24.96 13.53 7.56
CA TRP A 289 -25.49 12.18 7.46
C TRP A 289 -26.83 12.04 8.18
N HIS A 290 -27.84 11.52 7.47
CA HIS A 290 -29.23 11.49 7.94
C HIS A 290 -29.82 10.07 8.03
N LEU A 291 -28.97 9.04 8.00
CA LEU A 291 -29.38 7.66 8.23
C LEU A 291 -28.98 7.24 9.65
N ALA A 292 -29.81 6.39 10.27
CA ALA A 292 -29.60 5.89 11.63
C ALA A 292 -29.46 6.98 12.71
N GLU A 293 -30.17 8.11 12.57
CA GLU A 293 -30.07 9.26 13.50
C GLU A 293 -30.47 8.91 14.94
N GLU A 294 -31.49 8.07 15.14
CA GLU A 294 -31.92 7.65 16.47
C GLU A 294 -30.89 6.73 17.14
N GLU A 295 -30.33 5.79 16.38
CA GLU A 295 -29.29 4.87 16.82
C GLU A 295 -27.98 5.60 17.13
N MET A 296 -27.58 6.56 16.28
CA MET A 296 -26.41 7.41 16.54
C MET A 296 -26.61 8.26 17.81
N ALA A 297 -27.80 8.82 18.00
CA ALA A 297 -28.11 9.61 19.20
C ALA A 297 -28.12 8.75 20.47
N ASP A 298 -28.66 7.52 20.40
CA ASP A 298 -28.62 6.56 21.50
C ASP A 298 -27.17 6.19 21.87
N LEU A 299 -26.34 5.84 20.88
CA LEU A 299 -24.93 5.54 21.13
C LEU A 299 -24.17 6.71 21.75
N LEU A 300 -24.34 7.92 21.22
CA LEU A 300 -23.69 9.12 21.77
C LEU A 300 -24.16 9.45 23.20
N ALA A 301 -25.39 9.11 23.57
CA ALA A 301 -25.90 9.33 24.92
C ALA A 301 -25.33 8.33 25.95
N ARG A 302 -24.71 7.23 25.49
CA ARG A 302 -24.09 6.19 26.33
C ARG A 302 -22.59 6.41 26.57
N LEU A 303 -21.95 7.30 25.81
CA LEU A 303 -20.55 7.70 25.98
C LEU A 303 -20.42 8.72 27.11
#